data_AF-A0A967TMF6-F1
#
_entry.id   AF-A0A967TMF6-F1
#
_cell.length_a   1.000
_cell.length_b   1.000
_cell.length_c   1.000
_cell.angle_alpha   90.00
_cell.angle_beta   90.00
_cell.angle_gamma   90.00
#
_symmetry.space_group_name_H-M   'P 1'
#
loop_
_entity.id
_entity.type
_entity.pdbx_description
1 polymer ?
#
loop_
_entity_poly.entity_id
_entity_poly.type
_entity_poly.pdbx_seq_one_letter_code
_entity_poly.pdbx_strand_id
1 'polypeptide(L)' 'MAESSSAGEGTATRIVPVSVYSDYTCPWCYVGLRRLDRLREELPEGLELDVTWRPFEIHPEVPREGMPVEDLGYPE' A
#
# COMPACT_ATOMS: atom_id res chain seq x y z
N MET A 1 -29.14 43.96 -3.57
CA MET A 1 -27.76 43.88 -3.04
C MET A 1 -27.85 43.35 -1.62
N ALA A 2 -27.71 42.04 -1.46
CA ALA A 2 -27.50 41.35 -0.19
C ALA A 2 -26.96 39.97 -0.57
N GLU A 3 -25.67 39.93 -0.85
CA GLU A 3 -24.90 38.69 -0.88
C GLU A 3 -24.69 38.28 0.58
N SER A 4 -25.14 37.08 0.93
CA SER A 4 -24.79 36.41 2.19
C SER A 4 -24.86 34.92 1.89
N SER A 5 -23.73 34.36 1.50
CA SER A 5 -22.85 33.63 2.41
C SER A 5 -23.37 32.21 2.65
N SER A 6 -23.13 31.31 1.70
CA SER A 6 -23.10 29.88 2.00
C SER A 6 -21.76 29.60 2.68
N ALA A 7 -21.83 29.28 3.97
CA ALA A 7 -20.73 28.76 4.75
C ALA A 7 -20.06 27.59 4.01
N GLY A 8 -18.73 27.62 3.93
CA GLY A 8 -17.96 26.50 3.40
C GLY A 8 -18.23 25.24 4.21
N GLU A 9 -18.77 24.23 3.54
CA GLU A 9 -18.90 22.88 4.06
C GLU A 9 -17.48 22.33 4.29
N GLY A 10 -17.09 22.20 5.55
CA GLY A 10 -15.85 21.53 5.92
C GLY A 10 -15.97 20.05 5.56
N THR A 11 -15.31 19.62 4.49
CA THR A 11 -15.24 18.22 4.09
C THR A 11 -14.63 17.39 5.22
N ALA A 12 -15.45 16.58 5.89
CA ALA A 12 -14.97 15.63 6.89
C ALA A 12 -14.12 14.55 6.21
N THR A 13 -12.90 14.36 6.67
CA THR A 13 -11.98 13.35 6.12
C THR A 13 -12.42 11.95 6.56
N ARG A 14 -12.60 11.05 5.59
CA ARG A 14 -12.91 9.64 5.80
C ARG A 14 -11.63 8.81 5.70
N ILE A 15 -11.39 8.01 6.74
CA ILE A 15 -10.23 7.12 6.82
C ILE A 15 -10.55 5.79 6.13
N VAL A 16 -9.66 5.36 5.24
CA VAL A 16 -9.74 4.07 4.55
C VAL A 16 -8.62 3.17 5.08
N PRO A 17 -8.94 2.09 5.82
CA PRO A 17 -7.93 1.16 6.31
C PRO A 17 -7.38 0.30 5.17
N VAL A 18 -6.06 0.19 5.09
CA VAL A 18 -5.34 -0.60 4.09
C VAL A 18 -4.32 -1.49 4.81
N SER A 19 -4.35 -2.80 4.57
CA SER A 19 -3.30 -3.71 5.03
C SER A 19 -2.40 -4.08 3.88
N VAL A 20 -1.10 -3.88 4.04
CA VAL A 20 -0.08 -4.21 3.03
C VAL A 20 0.77 -5.36 3.53
N TYR A 21 0.67 -6.50 2.85
CA TYR A 21 1.53 -7.65 3.07
C TYR A 21 2.74 -7.57 2.13
N SER A 22 3.94 -7.66 2.67
CA SER A 22 5.17 -7.47 1.92
C SER A 22 6.27 -8.43 2.34
N ASP A 23 6.98 -8.95 1.34
CA ASP A 23 8.22 -9.71 1.47
C ASP A 23 9.33 -8.97 0.69
N TYR A 24 10.57 -9.02 1.17
CA TYR A 24 11.72 -8.37 0.54
C TYR A 24 12.18 -9.05 -0.75
N THR A 25 11.88 -10.34 -0.92
CA THR A 25 12.22 -11.14 -2.12
C THR A 25 11.23 -10.94 -3.26
N CYS A 26 10.02 -10.41 -2.97
CA CYS A 26 8.96 -10.27 -3.96
C CYS A 26 9.16 -9.02 -4.84
N PRO A 27 9.42 -9.16 -6.16
CA PRO A 27 9.60 -8.02 -7.04
C PRO A 27 8.31 -7.18 -7.18
N TRP A 28 7.15 -7.81 -7.05
CA TRP A 28 5.86 -7.13 -7.14
C TRP A 28 5.53 -6.29 -5.91
N CYS A 29 6.07 -6.62 -4.73
CA CYS A 29 5.92 -5.79 -3.53
C CYS A 29 6.56 -4.41 -3.74
N TYR A 30 7.70 -4.34 -4.44
CA TYR A 30 8.31 -3.06 -4.82
C TYR A 30 7.43 -2.24 -5.77
N VAL A 31 6.86 -2.87 -6.80
CA VAL A 31 5.91 -2.21 -7.71
C VAL A 31 4.66 -1.74 -6.96
N GLY A 32 4.15 -2.57 -6.04
CA GLY A 32 3.01 -2.26 -5.17
C GLY A 32 3.25 -1.04 -4.29
N LEU A 33 4.44 -0.92 -3.68
CA LEU A 33 4.84 0.25 -2.91
C LEU A 33 4.75 1.54 -3.74
N ARG A 34 5.32 1.54 -4.96
CA ARG A 34 5.26 2.71 -5.85
C ARG A 34 3.84 3.08 -6.26
N ARG A 35 2.97 2.07 -6.45
CA ARG A 35 1.54 2.30 -6.74
C ARG A 35 0.79 2.85 -5.54
N LEU A 36 1.10 2.38 -4.33
CA LEU A 36 0.51 2.90 -3.10
C LEU A 36 0.91 4.36 -2.85
N ASP A 37 2.18 4.71 -3.09
CA ASP A 37 2.65 6.09 -3.01
C ASP A 37 1.91 6.99 -3.99
N ARG A 38 1.79 6.55 -5.25
CA ARG A 38 1.00 7.28 -6.27
C ARG A 38 -0.47 7.42 -5.87
N LEU A 39 -1.09 6.37 -5.34
CA LEU A 39 -2.47 6.43 -4.87
C LEU A 39 -2.64 7.48 -3.77
N ARG A 40 -1.65 7.63 -2.86
CA ARG A 40 -1.68 8.66 -1.82
C ARG A 40 -1.65 10.08 -2.39
N GLU A 41 -0.94 10.29 -3.49
CA GLU A 41 -0.85 11.58 -4.19
C GLU A 41 -2.13 11.91 -4.98
N GLU A 42 -2.83 10.89 -5.49
CA GLU A 42 -4.03 11.03 -6.33
C GLU A 42 -5.35 10.92 -5.55
N LEU A 43 -5.31 10.84 -4.21
CA LEU A 43 -6.52 10.73 -3.38
C LEU A 43 -7.42 11.97 -3.48
N PRO A 44 -8.74 11.80 -3.63
CA PRO A 44 -9.69 12.89 -3.52
C PRO A 44 -9.64 13.56 -2.14
N GLU A 45 -9.93 14.86 -2.11
CA GLU A 45 -10.08 15.60 -0.85
C GLU A 45 -11.12 14.95 0.07
N GLY A 46 -10.81 14.89 1.36
CA GLY A 46 -11.66 14.21 2.34
C GLY A 46 -11.49 12.70 2.40
N LEU A 47 -10.44 12.14 1.80
CA LEU A 47 -10.03 10.75 2.00
C LEU A 47 -8.58 10.67 2.48
N GLU A 48 -8.33 9.76 3.41
CA GLU A 48 -6.99 9.46 3.91
C GLU A 48 -6.82 7.94 4.04
N LEU A 49 -5.62 7.42 3.72
CA LEU A 49 -5.32 6.00 3.88
C LEU A 49 -4.64 5.76 5.23
N ASP A 50 -5.23 4.89 6.05
CA ASP A 50 -4.58 4.32 7.22
C ASP A 50 -3.90 3.00 6.84
N VAL A 51 -2.59 3.06 6.62
CA VAL A 51 -1.82 1.92 6.09
C VAL A 51 -1.14 1.16 7.21
N THR A 52 -1.55 -0.09 7.40
CA THR A 52 -0.88 -1.05 8.28
C THR A 52 0.00 -2.00 7.48
N TRP A 53 1.29 -2.01 7.79
CA TRP A 53 2.26 -2.93 7.19
C TRP A 53 2.29 -4.27 7.93
N ARG A 54 2.31 -5.36 7.17
CA ARG A 54 2.35 -6.74 7.65
C ARG A 54 3.52 -7.46 6.96
N PRO A 55 4.59 -7.83 7.67
CA PRO A 55 5.62 -8.68 7.07
C PRO A 55 5.00 -10.03 6.70
N PHE A 56 5.43 -10.57 5.56
CA PHE A 56 5.02 -11.88 5.07
C PHE A 56 6.24 -12.60 4.53
N GLU A 57 6.36 -13.89 4.81
CA GLU A 57 7.41 -14.76 4.26
C GLU A 57 6.79 -15.58 3.12
N ILE A 58 7.14 -15.30 1.87
CA ILE A 58 6.63 -16.03 0.70
C ILE A 58 7.26 -17.42 0.57
N HIS A 59 8.45 -17.59 1.14
CA HIS A 59 9.21 -18.84 1.16
C HIS A 59 9.64 -19.23 2.58
N PRO A 60 8.68 -19.61 3.46
CA PRO A 60 8.99 -20.02 4.83
C PRO A 60 9.83 -21.30 4.91
N GLU A 61 9.92 -22.07 3.83
CA GLU A 61 10.75 -23.26 3.69
C GLU A 61 12.24 -22.97 3.51
N VAL A 62 12.62 -21.74 3.14
CA VAL A 62 14.02 -21.37 2.88
C VAL A 62 14.80 -21.36 4.20
N PRO A 63 15.93 -22.10 4.29
CA PRO A 63 16.74 -22.10 5.49
C PRO A 63 17.43 -20.75 5.71
N ARG A 64 17.89 -20.50 6.94
CA ARG A 64 18.50 -19.20 7.32
C ARG A 64 19.78 -18.91 6.55
N GLU A 65 20.47 -19.94 6.09
CA GLU A 65 21.67 -19.86 5.26
C GLU A 65 21.36 -19.44 3.82
N GLY A 66 20.08 -19.40 3.45
CA GLY A 66 19.60 -19.16 2.09
C GLY A 66 19.66 -20.40 1.22
N MET A 67 19.10 -20.28 0.01
CA MET A 67 19.22 -21.28 -1.05
C MET A 67 19.25 -20.60 -2.42
N PRO A 68 19.82 -21.24 -3.46
CA PRO A 68 19.74 -20.78 -4.84
C PRO A 68 18.29 -20.57 -5.31
N VAL A 69 18.06 -19.58 -6.16
CA VAL A 69 16.72 -19.26 -6.68
C VAL A 69 16.22 -20.37 -7.61
N GLU A 70 17.13 -21.02 -8.31
CA GLU A 70 16.86 -22.15 -9.21
C GLU A 70 16.23 -23.33 -8.47
N ASP A 71 16.54 -23.48 -7.18
CA ASP A 71 16.04 -24.55 -6.34
C ASP A 71 14.60 -24.29 -5.83
N LEU A 72 14.04 -23.09 -6.07
CA LEU A 72 12.66 -22.74 -5.72
C LEU A 72 11.62 -23.34 -6.68
N GLY A 73 12.05 -23.92 -7.81
CA GLY A 73 11.16 -24.63 -8.73
C GLY A 73 10.19 -23.73 -9.50
N TYR A 74 10.55 -22.46 -9.75
CA TYR A 74 9.77 -21.59 -10.61
C TYR A 74 9.77 -22.10 -12.07
N PRO A 75 8.64 -22.02 -12.78
CA PRO A 75 8.60 -22.34 -14.20
C PRO A 75 9.47 -21.34 -14.98
N GLU A 76 10.16 -21.83 -16.01
CA GLU A 76 10.84 -20.98 -17.01
C GLU A 76 9.85 -20.14 -17.82
#